data_AF-A0A6A4R7U5-F1
#
_entry.id   AF-A0A6A4R7U5-F1
#
_cell.length_a   1.000
_cell.length_b   1.000
_cell.length_c   1.000
_cell.angle_alpha   90.00
_cell.angle_beta   90.00
_cell.angle_gamma   90.00
#
_symmetry.space_group_name_H-M   'P 1'
#
loop_
_entity.id
_entity.type
_entity.pdbx_description
1 polymer ?
#
loop_
_entity_poly.entity_id
_entity_poly.type
_entity_poly.pdbx_seq_one_letter_code
_entity_poly.pdbx_strand_id
1 'polypeptide(L)' 'MVIALEFEAHKIRVNSISPGLFKSEITEKLMEKDWLNNVALKTLPLRNFDTSDPALTSLVRYLIHDSS' A
#
# COMPACT_ATOMS: atom_id res chain seq x y z
N MET A 1 -3.94 2.41 -16.45
CA MET A 1 -4.41 1.06 -16.81
C MET A 1 -4.16 0.68 -18.28
N VAL A 2 -3.59 1.54 -19.12
CA VAL A 2 -3.23 1.18 -20.52
C VAL A 2 -2.15 0.10 -20.56
N ILE A 3 -1.13 0.22 -19.70
CA ILE A 3 0.01 -0.71 -19.62
C ILE A 3 -0.43 -2.16 -19.33
N ALA A 4 -1.46 -2.36 -18.49
CA ALA A 4 -1.94 -3.70 -18.17
C ALA A 4 -2.49 -4.43 -19.42
N LEU A 5 -3.25 -3.72 -20.26
CA LEU A 5 -3.82 -4.26 -21.50
C LEU A 5 -2.73 -4.50 -22.56
N GLU A 6 -1.77 -3.60 -22.69
CA GLU A 6 -0.65 -3.74 -23.63
C GLU A 6 0.22 -4.98 -23.33
N PHE A 7 0.38 -5.31 -22.04
CA PHE A 7 1.27 -6.37 -21.57
C PHE A 7 0.56 -7.72 -21.38
N GLU A 8 -0.77 -7.75 -21.43
CA GLU A 8 -1.58 -8.97 -21.32
C GLU A 8 -1.21 -10.00 -22.40
N ALA A 9 -0.97 -9.55 -23.64
CA ALA A 9 -0.55 -10.41 -24.75
C ALA A 9 0.75 -11.18 -24.47
N HIS A 10 1.59 -10.64 -23.58
CA HIS A 10 2.85 -11.24 -23.14
C HIS A 10 2.71 -12.03 -21.83
N LYS A 11 1.49 -12.23 -21.34
CA LYS A 11 1.18 -12.86 -20.04
C LYS A 11 1.82 -12.14 -18.85
N ILE A 12 2.04 -10.83 -18.99
CA ILE A 12 2.59 -9.99 -17.91
C ILE A 12 1.42 -9.26 -17.23
N ARG A 13 1.29 -9.46 -15.92
CA ARG A 13 0.28 -8.81 -15.09
C ARG A 13 0.86 -7.54 -14.48
N VAL A 14 0.14 -6.43 -14.58
CA VAL A 14 0.55 -5.14 -14.04
C VAL A 14 -0.53 -4.61 -13.11
N ASN A 15 -0.17 -4.39 -11.85
CA ASN A 15 -1.03 -3.84 -10.82
C ASN A 15 -0.41 -2.58 -10.22
N SER A 16 -1.24 -1.76 -9.57
CA SER A 16 -0.79 -0.58 -8.82
C SER A 16 -1.40 -0.61 -7.43
N ILE A 17 -0.58 -0.38 -6.41
CA ILE A 17 -1.00 -0.28 -5.01
C ILE A 17 -0.87 1.19 -4.60
N SER A 18 -1.96 1.75 -4.07
CA SER A 18 -1.95 3.04 -3.39
C SER A 18 -2.06 2.78 -1.88
N PRO A 19 -0.94 2.53 -1.17
CA PRO A 19 -0.98 2.21 0.25
C PRO A 19 -1.47 3.42 1.06
N GLY A 20 -2.06 3.14 2.23
CA GLY A 20 -2.31 4.17 3.23
C GLY A 20 -1.00 4.68 3.84
N LEU A 21 -1.11 5.48 4.90
CA LEU A 21 0.07 5.90 5.64
C LEU A 21 0.61 4.71 6.46
N PHE A 22 1.86 4.33 6.23
CA PHE A 22 2.58 3.30 6.98
C PHE A 22 4.00 3.77 7.33
N LYS A 23 4.62 3.15 8.34
CA LYS A 23 6.00 3.45 8.72
C LYS A 23 6.98 2.91 7.68
N SER A 24 7.83 3.79 7.17
CA SER A 24 8.92 3.51 6.23
C SER A 24 10.03 4.54 6.44
N GLU A 25 11.18 4.36 5.78
CA GLU A 25 12.26 5.35 5.79
C GLU A 25 11.77 6.74 5.32
N ILE A 26 10.96 6.80 4.27
CA ILE A 26 10.48 8.07 3.70
C ILE A 26 9.39 8.75 4.53
N THR A 27 8.67 8.00 5.37
CA THR A 27 7.60 8.52 6.23
C THR A 27 8.05 8.72 7.68
N GLU A 28 9.25 8.30 8.07
CA GLU A 28 9.70 8.27 9.47
C GLU A 28 9.50 9.61 10.20
N LYS A 29 9.99 10.71 9.62
CA LYS A 29 9.85 12.06 10.20
C LYS A 29 8.41 12.57 10.27
N LEU A 30 7.53 12.04 9.42
CA LEU A 30 6.09 12.34 9.48
C LEU A 30 5.45 11.60 10.65
N MET A 31 5.85 10.35 10.90
CA MET A 31 5.34 9.52 11.99
C MET A 31 5.67 10.09 13.39
N GLU A 32 6.70 10.91 13.51
CA GLU A 32 7.07 11.63 14.74
C GLU A 32 6.16 12.83 15.07
N LYS A 33 5.22 13.19 14.18
CA LYS A 33 4.35 14.35 14.41
C LYS A 33 3.17 13.99 15.32
N ASP A 34 3.09 14.63 16.48
CA ASP A 34 2.00 14.43 17.46
C ASP A 34 0.59 14.61 16.86
N TRP A 35 0.45 15.53 15.89
CA TRP A 35 -0.83 15.81 15.23
C TRP A 35 -1.28 14.68 14.30
N LEU A 36 -0.36 13.81 13.86
CA LEU A 36 -0.64 12.79 12.85
C LEU A 36 -1.65 11.76 13.36
N ASN A 37 -1.56 11.38 14.64
CA ASN A 37 -2.52 10.48 15.27
C ASN A 37 -3.94 11.04 15.23
N ASN A 38 -4.11 12.35 15.42
CA ASN A 38 -5.41 13.00 15.34
C ASN A 38 -5.99 12.98 13.92
N VAL A 39 -5.13 13.11 12.90
CA VAL A 39 -5.55 12.97 11.50
C VAL A 39 -5.96 11.54 11.23
N ALA A 40 -5.12 10.56 11.62
CA ALA A 40 -5.39 9.14 11.43
C ALA A 40 -6.74 8.70 12.02
N LEU A 41 -7.05 9.12 13.25
CA LEU A 41 -8.31 8.80 13.93
C LEU A 41 -9.54 9.38 13.22
N LYS A 42 -9.38 10.49 12.48
CA LYS A 42 -10.47 11.18 11.78
C LYS A 42 -10.64 10.73 10.33
N THR A 43 -9.56 10.35 9.66
CA THR A 43 -9.57 10.09 8.21
C THR A 43 -9.43 8.62 7.85
N LEU A 44 -8.81 7.80 8.70
CA LEU A 44 -8.65 6.37 8.45
C LEU A 44 -9.83 5.61 9.06
N PRO A 45 -10.65 4.90 8.28
CA PRO A 45 -11.77 4.13 8.81
C PRO A 45 -11.35 3.09 9.85
N LEU A 46 -10.19 2.47 9.65
CA LEU A 46 -9.60 1.48 10.57
C LEU A 46 -8.94 2.10 11.81
N ARG A 47 -8.86 3.44 11.87
CA ARG A 47 -8.29 4.22 13.00
C ARG A 47 -6.87 3.81 13.37
N ASN A 48 -6.13 3.25 12.43
CA ASN A 48 -4.74 2.84 12.59
C ASN A 48 -3.98 3.04 11.28
N PHE A 49 -2.66 3.19 11.37
CA PHE A 49 -1.77 3.22 10.22
C PHE A 49 -1.62 1.83 9.59
N ASP A 50 -1.36 1.79 8.29
CA ASP A 50 -0.96 0.56 7.62
C ASP A 50 0.40 0.09 8.17
N THR A 51 0.66 -1.21 8.02
CA THR A 51 1.97 -1.80 8.34
C THR A 51 2.68 -2.22 7.06
N SER A 52 4.01 -2.15 7.06
CA SER A 52 4.80 -2.71 5.96
C SER A 52 4.60 -4.22 5.87
N ASP A 53 4.75 -4.91 7.00
CA ASP A 53 4.58 -6.36 7.16
C ASP A 53 3.64 -6.63 8.35
N PRO A 54 2.54 -7.41 8.19
CA PRO A 54 2.17 -8.16 7.01
C PRO A 54 1.33 -7.42 5.96
N ALA A 55 0.87 -6.18 6.16
CA ALA A 55 -0.18 -5.62 5.28
C ALA A 55 0.29 -5.41 3.83
N LEU A 56 1.27 -4.54 3.59
CA LEU A 56 1.74 -4.27 2.23
C LEU A 56 2.45 -5.48 1.61
N THR A 57 3.31 -6.16 2.37
CA THR A 57 4.05 -7.36 1.90
C THR A 57 3.11 -8.50 1.52
N SER A 58 2.04 -8.75 2.28
CA SER A 58 1.09 -9.82 1.95
C SER A 58 0.30 -9.48 0.70
N LEU A 59 -0.08 -8.21 0.49
CA LEU A 59 -0.76 -7.79 -0.73
C LEU A 59 0.15 -7.90 -1.95
N VAL A 60 1.41 -7.47 -1.84
CA VAL A 60 2.41 -7.66 -2.91
C VAL A 60 2.58 -9.16 -3.21
N ARG A 61 2.73 -9.99 -2.18
CA ARG A 61 2.82 -11.45 -2.34
C ARG A 61 1.58 -12.01 -3.04
N TYR A 62 0.39 -11.56 -2.66
CA TYR A 62 -0.85 -11.96 -3.32
C TYR A 62 -0.84 -11.59 -4.80
N LEU A 63 -0.51 -10.34 -5.13
CA LEU A 63 -0.52 -9.83 -6.51
C LEU A 63 0.53 -10.48 -7.43
N ILE A 64 1.65 -10.99 -6.90
CA ILE A 64 2.64 -11.73 -7.70
C ILE A 64 2.35 -13.23 -7.75
N HIS A 65 1.55 -13.76 -6.82
CA HIS A 65 1.16 -15.16 -6.81
C HIS A 65 0.09 -15.44 -7.87
N ASP A 66 0.04 -16.67 -8.37
CA ASP A 66 -0.92 -17.14 -9.38
C ASP A 66 -2.39 -17.14 -8.91
N SER A 67 -2.64 -16.78 -7.65
CA SER A 67 -3.99 -16.69 -7.06
C SER A 67 -4.68 -15.34 -7.27
N SER A 68 -4.05 -14.43 -8.02
CA SER A 68 -4.51 -13.04 -8.23
C SER A 68 -4.85 -12.73 -9.68
#